data_AF-A0A916Y2Y7-F1
#
_entry.id   AF-A0A916Y2Y7-F1
#
_cell.length_a   1.000
_cell.length_b   1.000
_cell.length_c   1.000
_cell.angle_alpha   90.00
_cell.angle_beta   90.00
_cell.angle_gamma   90.00
#
_symmetry.space_group_name_H-M   'P 1'
#
loop_
_entity.id
_entity.type
_entity.pdbx_description
1 polymer ?
#
loop_
_entity_poly.entity_id
_entity_poly.type
_entity_poly.pdbx_seq_one_letter_code
_entity_poly.pdbx_strand_id
1 'polypeptide(L)'
;MTKKTYATVTGKFSTQVAITSFLIGTLVFILSQLFPKVDSIFIIGIFYVMIALFVNGVVFLNLVHHFLFFRNHREYFGIKILIVMANIPIAVGYFYITINRINLFTF
;
A
#
# COMPACT_ATOMS: atom_id res chain seq x y z
N MET A 1 11.49 7.19 -26.39
CA MET A 1 11.45 7.81 -25.05
C MET A 1 12.85 7.74 -24.45
N THR A 2 13.42 8.82 -23.88
CA THR A 2 14.77 8.75 -23.28
C THR A 2 14.73 8.06 -21.90
N LYS A 3 15.84 7.43 -21.47
CA LYS A 3 15.95 6.76 -20.16
C LYS A 3 15.50 7.65 -18.98
N LYS A 4 15.78 8.96 -19.05
CA LYS A 4 15.38 9.97 -18.06
C LYS A 4 13.87 10.23 -18.05
N THR A 5 13.25 10.33 -19.23
CA THR A 5 11.79 10.51 -19.36
C THR A 5 11.05 9.28 -18.83
N TYR A 6 11.52 8.07 -19.12
CA TYR A 6 10.91 6.83 -18.61
C TYR A 6 10.96 6.76 -17.07
N ALA A 7 12.13 6.99 -16.47
CA ALA A 7 12.31 7.03 -15.02
C ALA A 7 11.34 8.01 -14.32
N THR A 8 11.14 9.18 -14.93
CA THR A 8 10.28 10.25 -14.38
C THR A 8 8.80 9.90 -14.47
N VAL A 9 8.35 9.32 -15.59
CA VAL A 9 6.95 8.89 -15.78
C VAL A 9 6.63 7.73 -14.84
N THR A 10 7.47 6.69 -14.82
CA THR A 10 7.30 5.53 -13.95
C THR A 10 7.24 5.94 -12.49
N GLY A 11 8.16 6.81 -12.06
CA GLY A 11 8.14 7.29 -10.69
C GLY A 11 6.85 8.03 -10.34
N LYS A 12 6.35 8.93 -11.21
CA LYS A 12 5.11 9.68 -10.94
C LYS A 12 3.92 8.74 -10.80
N PHE A 13 3.81 7.74 -11.69
CA PHE A 13 2.78 6.72 -11.62
C PHE A 13 2.85 5.92 -10.31
N SER A 14 4.05 5.47 -9.90
CA SER A 14 4.23 4.76 -8.62
C SER A 14 3.77 5.58 -7.42
N THR A 15 4.08 6.89 -7.40
CA THR A 15 3.64 7.79 -6.34
C THR A 15 2.12 7.93 -6.31
N GLN A 16 1.48 8.07 -7.48
CA GLN A 16 0.01 8.13 -7.57
C GLN A 16 -0.62 6.85 -7.06
N VAL A 17 -0.16 5.68 -7.50
CA VAL A 17 -0.67 4.39 -7.02
C VAL A 17 -0.52 4.25 -5.51
N ALA A 18 0.64 4.63 -4.96
CA ALA A 18 0.89 4.56 -3.52
C ALA A 18 -0.05 5.49 -2.73
N ILE A 19 -0.18 6.75 -3.14
CA ILE A 19 -1.04 7.72 -2.46
C ILE A 19 -2.51 7.31 -2.56
N THR A 20 -2.98 6.91 -3.75
CA THR A 20 -4.39 6.50 -3.93
C THR A 20 -4.71 5.25 -3.11
N SER A 21 -3.84 4.23 -3.12
CA SER A 21 -4.04 3.04 -2.30
C SER A 21 -3.91 3.30 -0.80
N PHE A 22 -3.08 4.26 -0.40
CA PHE A 22 -2.97 4.71 0.99
C PHE A 22 -4.26 5.40 1.46
N LEU A 23 -4.79 6.32 0.67
CA LEU A 23 -6.02 7.03 0.98
C LEU A 23 -7.22 6.07 1.05
N ILE A 24 -7.38 5.20 0.06
CA ILE A 24 -8.47 4.22 0.07
C ILE A 24 -8.31 3.23 1.23
N GLY A 25 -7.08 2.79 1.51
CA GLY A 25 -6.82 1.88 2.64
C GLY A 25 -7.10 2.51 3.99
N THR A 26 -6.75 3.77 4.15
CA THR A 26 -7.07 4.54 5.36
C THR A 26 -8.57 4.71 5.52
N LEU A 27 -9.31 5.00 4.44
CA LEU A 27 -10.77 5.10 4.48
C LEU A 27 -11.43 3.77 4.87
N VAL A 28 -11.01 2.66 4.25
CA VAL A 28 -11.51 1.32 4.59
C VAL A 28 -11.21 0.96 6.04
N PHE A 29 -10.01 1.30 6.53
CA PHE A 29 -9.62 1.12 7.92
C PHE A 29 -10.49 1.95 8.88
N ILE A 30 -10.75 3.22 8.58
CA ILE A 30 -11.62 4.06 9.41
C ILE A 30 -13.06 3.53 9.40
N LEU A 31 -13.58 3.12 8.24
CA LEU A 31 -14.92 2.56 8.12
C LEU A 31 -15.06 1.25 8.92
N SER A 32 -14.04 0.39 8.92
CA SER A 32 -14.07 -0.84 9.73
C SER A 32 -14.05 -0.57 11.23
N GLN A 33 -13.43 0.54 11.67
CA GLN A 33 -13.47 0.99 13.06
C GLN A 33 -14.81 1.64 13.47
N LEU A 34 -15.44 2.41 12.57
CA LEU A 34 -16.72 3.06 12.85
C LEU A 34 -17.89 2.07 12.87
N PHE A 35 -17.82 1.01 12.07
CA PHE A 35 -18.87 0.00 11.93
C PHE A 35 -18.39 -1.41 12.28
N PRO A 36 -17.89 -1.66 13.49
CA PRO A 36 -17.22 -2.91 13.85
C PRO A 36 -18.15 -4.13 13.91
N LYS A 37 -19.47 -3.93 13.84
CA LYS A 37 -20.50 -4.99 13.85
C LYS A 37 -20.97 -5.39 12.45
N VAL A 38 -20.51 -4.72 11.40
CA VAL A 38 -20.92 -5.00 10.02
C VAL A 38 -19.90 -5.92 9.38
N ASP A 39 -20.21 -7.23 9.34
CA ASP A 39 -19.30 -8.24 8.82
C ASP A 39 -18.96 -8.03 7.34
N SER A 40 -19.87 -7.44 6.56
CA SER A 40 -19.60 -7.11 5.16
C SER A 40 -18.46 -6.10 4.99
N ILE A 41 -18.38 -5.08 5.87
CA ILE A 41 -17.30 -4.07 5.83
C ILE A 41 -15.97 -4.73 6.19
N PHE A 42 -15.99 -5.66 7.15
CA PHE A 42 -14.82 -6.43 7.54
C PHE A 42 -14.28 -7.32 6.40
N ILE A 43 -15.15 -8.06 5.72
CA ILE A 43 -14.78 -8.91 4.57
C ILE A 43 -14.21 -8.06 3.44
N ILE A 44 -14.90 -6.97 3.07
CA ILE A 44 -14.44 -6.03 2.03
C ILE A 44 -13.05 -5.48 2.38
N GLY A 45 -12.83 -5.10 3.64
CA GLY A 45 -11.55 -4.54 4.05
C GLY A 45 -10.41 -5.55 4.02
N ILE A 46 -10.65 -6.83 4.34
CA ILE A 46 -9.64 -7.89 4.16
C ILE A 46 -9.24 -8.03 2.69
N PHE A 47 -10.22 -8.16 1.80
CA PHE A 47 -9.95 -8.28 0.36
C PHE A 47 -9.21 -7.05 -0.17
N TYR A 48 -9.61 -5.86 0.27
CA TYR A 48 -8.93 -4.62 -0.08
C TYR A 48 -7.46 -4.64 0.36
N VAL A 49 -7.16 -4.98 1.61
CA VAL A 49 -5.78 -5.02 2.13
C VAL A 49 -4.94 -6.01 1.34
N MET A 50 -5.48 -7.19 1.00
CA MET A 50 -4.78 -8.19 0.18
C MET A 50 -4.42 -7.65 -1.21
N ILE A 51 -5.38 -7.02 -1.90
CA ILE A 51 -5.16 -6.43 -3.23
C ILE A 51 -4.16 -5.26 -3.14
N ALA A 52 -4.33 -4.38 -2.16
CA ALA A 52 -3.44 -3.24 -1.95
C ALA A 52 -2.01 -3.68 -1.64
N LEU A 53 -1.82 -4.74 -0.84
CA LEU A 53 -0.52 -5.31 -0.54
C LEU A 53 0.15 -5.89 -1.79
N PHE A 54 -0.62 -6.62 -2.61
CA PHE A 54 -0.13 -7.17 -3.87
C PHE A 54 0.30 -6.06 -4.86
N VAL A 55 -0.59 -5.09 -5.12
CA VAL A 55 -0.32 -3.99 -6.06
C VAL A 55 0.88 -3.15 -5.59
N ASN A 56 0.91 -2.75 -4.32
CA ASN A 56 2.04 -1.98 -3.78
C ASN A 56 3.33 -2.80 -3.76
N GLY A 57 3.27 -4.10 -3.51
CA GLY A 57 4.42 -5.00 -3.61
C GLY A 57 5.03 -5.04 -5.00
N VAL A 58 4.21 -5.17 -6.05
CA VAL A 58 4.68 -5.14 -7.45
C VAL A 58 5.31 -3.78 -7.78
N VAL A 59 4.68 -2.68 -7.38
CA VAL A 59 5.21 -1.32 -7.59
C VAL A 59 6.53 -1.11 -6.85
N PHE A 60 6.64 -1.63 -5.63
CA PHE A 60 7.86 -1.59 -4.82
C PHE A 60 9.01 -2.33 -5.51
N LEU A 61 8.79 -3.57 -5.98
CA LEU A 61 9.81 -4.34 -6.68
C LEU A 61 10.30 -3.61 -7.94
N ASN A 62 9.38 -3.01 -8.70
CA ASN A 62 9.73 -2.22 -9.87
C ASN A 62 10.58 -0.99 -9.51
N LEU A 63 10.25 -0.27 -8.43
CA LEU A 63 11.02 0.88 -7.96
C LEU A 63 12.41 0.47 -7.44
N VAL A 64 12.53 -0.64 -6.71
CA VAL A 64 13.81 -1.18 -6.24
C VAL A 64 14.71 -1.54 -7.42
N HIS A 65 14.15 -2.20 -8.44
CA HIS A 65 14.88 -2.48 -9.67
C HIS A 65 15.42 -1.19 -10.32
N HIS A 66 14.60 -0.15 -10.42
CA HIS A 66 15.03 1.15 -10.95
C HIS A 66 16.08 1.85 -10.06
N PHE A 67 15.94 1.76 -8.74
CA PHE A 67 16.91 2.30 -7.79
C PHE A 67 18.30 1.68 -7.94
N LEU A 68 18.37 0.37 -8.20
CA LEU A 68 19.63 -0.35 -8.42
C LEU A 68 20.30 0.07 -9.73
N PHE A 69 19.54 0.11 -10.83
CA PHE A 69 20.05 0.36 -12.18
C PHE A 69 20.31 1.85 -12.49
N PHE A 70 19.49 2.78 -11.99
CA PHE A 70 19.62 4.22 -12.28
C PHE A 70 20.33 4.97 -11.16
N ARG A 71 21.66 4.78 -11.08
CA ARG A 71 22.52 5.36 -10.02
C ARG A 71 22.37 6.89 -9.86
N ASN A 72 22.18 7.62 -10.97
CA ASN A 72 22.02 9.08 -10.97
C ASN A 72 20.65 9.58 -10.46
N HIS A 73 19.66 8.71 -10.25
CA HIS A 73 18.31 9.08 -9.80
C HIS A 73 17.90 8.33 -8.52
N ARG A 74 18.88 7.84 -7.75
CA ARG A 74 18.62 7.03 -6.54
C ARG A 74 17.77 7.75 -5.51
N GLU A 75 18.05 9.02 -5.23
CA GLU A 75 17.25 9.81 -4.28
C GLU A 75 15.78 9.88 -4.69
N TYR A 76 15.51 10.13 -5.98
CA TYR A 76 14.16 10.18 -6.54
C TYR A 76 13.41 8.85 -6.39
N PHE A 77 14.07 7.72 -6.64
CA PHE A 77 13.47 6.40 -6.46
C PHE A 77 13.34 6.02 -4.98
N GLY A 78 14.31 6.41 -4.14
CA GLY A 78 14.31 6.15 -2.69
C GLY A 78 13.12 6.79 -1.99
N ILE A 79 12.82 8.05 -2.28
CA ILE A 79 11.63 8.74 -1.72
C ILE A 79 10.34 7.97 -2.07
N LYS A 80 10.24 7.46 -3.30
CA LYS A 80 9.05 6.73 -3.77
C LYS A 80 8.91 5.37 -3.13
N ILE A 81 10.03 4.68 -2.93
CA ILE A 81 10.09 3.44 -2.18
C ILE A 81 9.55 3.67 -0.76
N LEU A 82 9.97 4.74 -0.08
CA LEU A 82 9.46 5.09 1.25
C LEU A 82 7.95 5.36 1.25
N ILE A 83 7.44 6.10 0.26
CA ILE A 83 6.00 6.37 0.12
C ILE A 83 5.21 5.07 -0.07
N VAL A 84 5.68 4.15 -0.94
CA VAL A 84 5.01 2.86 -1.16
C VAL A 84 5.08 1.98 0.09
N MET A 85 6.21 2.00 0.83
CA MET A 85 6.35 1.27 2.09
C MET A 85 5.43 1.79 3.19
N ALA A 86 4.99 3.05 3.15
CA ALA A 86 4.03 3.59 4.12
C ALA A 86 2.66 2.87 4.09
N ASN A 87 2.36 2.11 3.03
CA ASN A 87 1.17 1.24 2.99
C ASN A 87 1.31 -0.03 3.84
N ILE A 88 2.55 -0.48 4.16
CA ILE A 88 2.78 -1.70 4.95
C ILE A 88 2.31 -1.53 6.41
N PRO A 89 2.64 -0.45 7.14
CA PRO A 89 2.13 -0.21 8.50
C PRO A 89 0.61 -0.22 8.60
N ILE A 90 -0.10 0.32 7.61
CA ILE A 90 -1.57 0.31 7.60
C ILE A 90 -2.09 -1.12 7.45
N ALA A 91 -1.53 -1.90 6.53
CA ALA A 91 -1.91 -3.29 6.35
C ALA A 91 -1.68 -4.10 7.64
N VAL A 92 -0.55 -3.88 8.32
CA VAL A 92 -0.25 -4.49 9.62
C VAL A 92 -1.26 -4.07 10.68
N GLY A 93 -1.61 -2.78 10.76
CA GLY A 93 -2.63 -2.28 11.68
C GLY A 93 -4.00 -2.91 11.45
N TYR A 94 -4.44 -3.01 10.19
CA TYR A 94 -5.69 -3.67 9.83
C TYR A 94 -5.66 -5.16 10.20
N PHE A 95 -4.56 -5.84 9.94
CA PHE A 95 -4.40 -7.26 10.25
C PHE A 95 -4.41 -7.53 11.77
N TYR A 96 -3.73 -6.70 12.56
CA TYR A 96 -3.73 -6.79 14.02
C TYR A 96 -5.13 -6.66 14.62
N ILE A 97 -5.89 -5.65 14.17
CA ILE A 97 -7.28 -5.45 14.58
C ILE A 97 -8.14 -6.65 14.14
N THR A 98 -7.91 -7.15 12.92
CA THR A 98 -8.63 -8.30 12.37
C THR A 98 -8.46 -9.54 13.24
N ILE A 99 -7.23 -9.88 13.63
CA ILE A 99 -6.95 -11.02 14.53
C ILE A 99 -7.64 -10.81 15.88
N ASN A 100 -7.53 -9.62 16.47
CA ASN A 100 -8.14 -9.33 17.76
C ASN A 100 -9.67 -9.46 17.71
N ARG A 101 -10.30 -8.99 16.62
CA ARG A 101 -11.75 -9.14 16.40
C ARG A 101 -12.13 -10.62 16.29
N ILE A 102 -11.40 -11.43 15.52
CA ILE A 102 -11.67 -12.87 15.38
C ILE A 102 -11.54 -13.58 16.74
N ASN A 103 -10.46 -13.31 17.48
CA ASN A 103 -10.26 -13.89 18.82
C ASN A 103 -11.39 -13.52 19.80
N LEU A 104 -11.95 -12.32 19.70
CA LEU A 104 -13.09 -11.88 20.51
C LEU A 104 -14.38 -12.67 20.20
N PHE A 105 -14.56 -13.19 18.98
CA PHE A 105 -15.72 -14.00 18.59
C PHE A 105 -15.55 -15.51 18.85
N THR A 106 -14.39 -15.95 19.36
CA THR A 106 -14.08 -17.39 19.55
C THR A 106 -14.15 -17.84 21.02
N PHE A 107 -14.75 -17.03 21.90
CA PHE A 107 -15.10 -17.37 23.29
C PHE A 107 -16.55 -16.95 23.57
#